data_AF-A0A357YNH9-F1
#
_entry.id   AF-A0A357YNH9-F1
#
_cell.length_a   1.000
_cell.length_b   1.000
_cell.length_c   1.000
_cell.angle_alpha   90.00
_cell.angle_beta   90.00
_cell.angle_gamma   90.00
#
_symmetry.space_group_name_H-M   'P 1'
#
loop_
_entity.id
_entity.type
_entity.pdbx_description
1 polymer ?
#
loop_
_entity_poly.entity_id
_entity_poly.type
_entity_poly.pdbx_seq_one_letter_code
_entity_poly.pdbx_strand_id
1 'polypeptide(L)'
;WRNHALDERLSYALVKGISDYMEEDLSEALEKYPRAVDIIDQPLMEGMNRVGDLFGAGKMFLPQVVKAARAMKKAVAILQPVLEAEKSSEESNKAGKILLATVKGDVHDIGKNIVSIVLSCNNYDIIDLGVMVPPEKIIETIIKEQPDIVGLSGLITPSLSEMGVVAEEMQKAGLNIPLLIGGATTSKLHTALKIEPKYNNGPVVYVKDASQAPSAVANLMNKDNRADYIEKVKEEYERLRENYSQKEVELVSIKEARENAYKIDWDSFESYKPNQLGRIKLDKIQVSEIIPWLDWKFLFPAWNLSARFHTITKIGKSDIERAEWLEGFREDDREKGIEAIKLYDDAVEMLNKFVSDDVDYIKAVYGIYEAYGERDTIFIKSDTGTNYTAFPFLRQQKKSKKNEYYCLSDFTAPLESGKKDYIGAFAVTAGYGADVQLDKYSAEGDEYNGLLMKSLLDRLAEAATEWLHAKVRREYWGYASDENLTVDEMLAVRFQGIRPAVGYPSIPDQTINFTLHDLLSTEEIGITLTENGVMYPNASVSGLFFAHPQSKYFGIGEIDEAQMQDYAKRKG
;
A
#
# COMPACT_ATOMS: atom_id res chain seq x y z
N TRP A 1 0.21 34.70 -17.56
CA TRP A 1 1.41 34.03 -17.01
C TRP A 1 2.62 34.19 -17.93
N ARG A 2 2.59 33.83 -19.24
CA ARG A 2 3.76 34.04 -20.14
C ARG A 2 4.25 35.50 -20.25
N ASN A 3 3.38 36.49 -20.04
CA ASN A 3 3.74 37.91 -20.03
C ASN A 3 4.35 38.40 -18.69
N HIS A 4 4.54 37.52 -17.70
CA HIS A 4 5.10 37.89 -16.40
C HIS A 4 6.63 38.00 -16.47
N ALA A 5 7.24 38.54 -15.42
CA ALA A 5 8.71 38.51 -15.26
C ALA A 5 9.23 37.07 -15.21
N LEU A 6 10.47 36.84 -15.63
CA LEU A 6 11.09 35.51 -15.73
C LEU A 6 10.91 34.68 -14.45
N ASP A 7 11.26 35.26 -13.30
CA ASP A 7 11.21 34.59 -11.99
C ASP A 7 9.78 34.16 -11.65
N GLU A 8 8.80 35.04 -11.93
CA GLU A 8 7.39 34.72 -11.76
C GLU A 8 6.90 33.65 -12.75
N ARG A 9 7.45 33.58 -13.98
CA ARG A 9 7.12 32.52 -14.95
C ARG A 9 7.65 31.17 -14.48
N LEU A 10 8.89 31.11 -14.02
CA LEU A 10 9.51 29.90 -13.48
C LEU A 10 8.75 29.42 -12.23
N SER A 11 8.48 30.31 -11.28
CA SER A 11 7.69 30.00 -10.08
C SER A 11 6.26 29.54 -10.44
N TYR A 12 5.59 30.22 -11.37
CA TYR A 12 4.26 29.81 -11.84
C TYR A 12 4.28 28.45 -12.53
N ALA A 13 5.28 28.19 -13.39
CA ALA A 13 5.43 26.93 -14.10
C ALA A 13 5.61 25.76 -13.11
N LEU A 14 6.44 25.93 -12.08
CA LEU A 14 6.59 24.93 -11.02
C LEU A 14 5.30 24.71 -10.24
N VAL A 15 4.67 25.77 -9.72
CA VAL A 15 3.43 25.66 -8.93
C VAL A 15 2.30 24.99 -9.73
N LYS A 16 2.26 25.20 -11.05
CA LYS A 16 1.28 24.57 -11.95
C LYS A 16 1.74 23.24 -12.55
N GLY A 17 2.97 22.81 -12.30
CA GLY A 17 3.54 21.58 -12.87
C GLY A 17 3.67 21.60 -14.40
N ILE A 18 3.90 22.77 -14.99
CA ILE A 18 4.03 22.99 -16.44
C ILE A 18 5.50 22.86 -16.84
N SER A 19 5.78 22.02 -17.83
CA SER A 19 7.15 21.74 -18.28
C SER A 19 7.42 22.11 -19.75
N ASP A 20 6.43 22.61 -20.48
CA ASP A 20 6.49 22.87 -21.92
C ASP A 20 7.44 24.01 -22.29
N TYR A 21 7.50 25.06 -21.47
CA TYR A 21 8.33 26.26 -21.70
C TYR A 21 9.58 26.30 -20.82
N MET A 22 9.88 25.21 -20.11
CA MET A 22 10.95 25.18 -19.11
C MET A 22 12.33 25.43 -19.74
N GLU A 23 12.60 24.84 -20.92
CA GLU A 23 13.87 25.05 -21.64
C GLU A 23 14.05 26.50 -22.08
N GLU A 24 12.99 27.12 -22.60
CA GLU A 24 13.02 28.52 -23.04
C GLU A 24 13.25 29.47 -21.86
N ASP A 25 12.51 29.29 -20.76
CA ASP A 25 12.64 30.13 -19.58
C ASP A 25 14.01 29.95 -18.89
N LEU A 26 14.54 28.73 -18.81
CA LEU A 26 15.86 28.48 -18.21
C LEU A 26 17.00 29.01 -19.09
N SER A 27 16.85 28.99 -20.41
CA SER A 27 17.81 29.61 -21.31
C SER A 27 17.89 31.12 -21.08
N GLU A 28 16.75 31.79 -20.93
CA GLU A 28 16.70 33.22 -20.56
C GLU A 28 17.28 33.46 -19.15
N ALA A 29 17.06 32.54 -18.21
CA ALA A 29 17.61 32.62 -16.86
C ALA A 29 19.13 32.51 -16.82
N LEU A 30 19.72 31.63 -17.62
CA LEU A 30 21.18 31.48 -17.74
C LEU A 30 21.87 32.75 -18.25
N GLU A 31 21.17 33.63 -18.97
CA GLU A 31 21.70 34.93 -19.38
C GLU A 31 21.62 36.00 -18.28
N LYS A 32 20.71 35.84 -17.32
CA LYS A 32 20.42 36.84 -16.28
C LYS A 32 21.08 36.52 -14.94
N TYR A 33 21.17 35.25 -14.59
CA TYR A 33 21.75 34.81 -13.32
C TYR A 33 23.26 34.58 -13.47
N PRO A 34 24.07 34.95 -12.47
CA PRO A 34 25.53 34.79 -12.55
C PRO A 34 26.00 33.34 -12.63
N ARG A 35 25.24 32.40 -12.04
CA ARG A 35 25.54 30.97 -12.01
C ARG A 35 24.26 30.16 -12.17
N ALA A 36 24.37 28.96 -12.74
CA ALA A 36 23.23 28.06 -12.89
C ALA A 36 22.62 27.63 -11.53
N VAL A 37 23.45 27.53 -10.48
CA VAL A 37 22.97 27.20 -9.11
C VAL A 37 22.06 28.30 -8.53
N ASP A 38 22.30 29.57 -8.91
CA ASP A 38 21.50 30.69 -8.40
C ASP A 38 20.06 30.64 -8.97
N ILE A 39 19.87 30.06 -10.16
CA ILE A 39 18.54 29.81 -10.75
C ILE A 39 17.78 28.75 -9.94
N ILE A 40 18.49 27.73 -9.45
CA ILE A 40 17.90 26.70 -8.58
C ILE A 40 17.53 27.33 -7.24
N ASP A 41 18.49 27.95 -6.56
CA ASP A 41 18.34 28.41 -5.18
C ASP A 41 17.38 29.62 -5.04
N GLN A 42 17.13 30.36 -6.12
CA GLN A 42 16.22 31.53 -6.11
C GLN A 42 14.87 31.23 -6.77
N PRO A 43 14.65 31.44 -8.09
CA PRO A 43 13.30 31.41 -8.66
C PRO A 43 12.66 30.01 -8.62
N LEU A 44 13.45 28.94 -8.78
CA LEU A 44 12.92 27.58 -8.73
C LEU A 44 12.59 27.16 -7.29
N MET A 45 13.48 27.38 -6.33
CA MET A 45 13.22 27.08 -4.92
C MET A 45 12.12 27.97 -4.33
N GLU A 46 11.96 29.22 -4.75
CA GLU A 46 10.80 30.05 -4.37
C GLU A 46 9.48 29.43 -4.85
N GLY A 47 9.47 28.91 -6.08
CA GLY A 47 8.34 28.13 -6.60
C GLY A 47 8.03 26.90 -5.74
N MET A 48 9.04 26.13 -5.36
CA MET A 48 8.89 24.92 -4.54
C MET A 48 8.47 25.22 -3.10
N ASN A 49 8.98 26.30 -2.49
CA ASN A 49 8.54 26.77 -1.18
C ASN A 49 7.05 27.13 -1.21
N ARG A 50 6.60 27.82 -2.26
CA ARG A 50 5.18 28.13 -2.45
C ARG A 50 4.32 26.87 -2.63
N VAL A 51 4.83 25.83 -3.30
CA VAL A 51 4.17 24.52 -3.36
C VAL A 51 4.02 23.91 -1.96
N GLY A 52 5.08 23.94 -1.15
CA GLY A 52 5.08 23.50 0.24
C GLY A 52 4.05 24.25 1.09
N ASP A 53 4.04 25.58 1.01
CA ASP A 53 3.09 26.44 1.73
C ASP A 53 1.63 26.17 1.34
N LEU A 54 1.35 26.05 0.03
CA LEU A 54 0.00 25.75 -0.45
C LEU A 54 -0.44 24.35 -0.03
N PHE A 55 0.46 23.36 -0.06
CA PHE A 55 0.15 22.00 0.38
C PHE A 55 -0.10 21.95 1.90
N GLY A 56 0.75 22.60 2.70
CA GLY A 56 0.58 22.72 4.16
C GLY A 56 -0.68 23.46 4.56
N ALA A 57 -1.10 24.47 3.77
CA ALA A 57 -2.35 25.19 3.97
C ALA A 57 -3.59 24.45 3.40
N GLY A 58 -3.43 23.28 2.77
CA GLY A 58 -4.51 22.52 2.17
C GLY A 58 -5.13 23.13 0.90
N LYS A 59 -4.40 24.04 0.24
CA LYS A 59 -4.77 24.72 -1.03
C LYS A 59 -4.12 24.10 -2.28
N MET A 60 -3.24 23.12 -2.08
CA MET A 60 -2.65 22.30 -3.13
C MET A 60 -2.72 20.85 -2.67
N PHE A 61 -2.86 19.93 -3.62
CA PHE A 61 -3.10 18.51 -3.34
C PHE A 61 -2.01 17.64 -3.93
N LEU A 62 -1.91 16.41 -3.45
CA LEU A 62 -0.80 15.53 -3.78
C LEU A 62 -0.57 15.34 -5.31
N PRO A 63 -1.59 15.15 -6.16
CA PRO A 63 -1.38 15.08 -7.61
C PRO A 63 -0.64 16.30 -8.17
N GLN A 64 -0.96 17.50 -7.67
CA GLN A 64 -0.31 18.74 -8.11
C GLN A 64 1.13 18.83 -7.58
N VAL A 65 1.36 18.44 -6.32
CA VAL A 65 2.71 18.45 -5.72
C VAL A 65 3.66 17.56 -6.50
N VAL A 66 3.21 16.36 -6.90
CA VAL A 66 4.01 15.44 -7.71
C VAL A 66 4.26 16.01 -9.11
N LYS A 67 3.26 16.67 -9.73
CA LYS A 67 3.46 17.37 -11.02
C LYS A 67 4.45 18.53 -10.91
N ALA A 68 4.44 19.27 -9.81
CA ALA A 68 5.40 20.34 -9.52
C ALA A 68 6.82 19.79 -9.35
N ALA A 69 6.98 18.71 -8.58
CA ALA A 69 8.26 18.03 -8.40
C ALA A 69 8.84 17.54 -9.74
N ARG A 70 7.99 17.00 -10.63
CA ARG A 70 8.39 16.63 -12.00
C ARG A 70 8.91 17.83 -12.79
N ALA A 71 8.21 18.96 -12.74
CA ALA A 71 8.65 20.18 -13.42
C ALA A 71 10.01 20.68 -12.86
N MET A 72 10.21 20.61 -11.54
CA MET A 72 11.47 20.94 -10.88
C MET A 72 12.61 20.01 -11.32
N LYS A 73 12.40 18.69 -11.34
CA LYS A 73 13.41 17.73 -11.81
C LYS A 73 13.79 17.98 -13.26
N LYS A 74 12.82 18.23 -14.15
CA LYS A 74 13.10 18.59 -15.53
C LYS A 74 13.95 19.86 -15.62
N ALA A 75 13.65 20.87 -14.80
CA ALA A 75 14.42 22.10 -14.75
C ALA A 75 15.88 21.85 -14.35
N VAL A 76 16.10 21.08 -13.27
CA VAL A 76 17.45 20.70 -12.82
C VAL A 76 18.19 19.89 -13.89
N ALA A 77 17.51 18.94 -14.56
CA ALA A 77 18.10 18.15 -15.63
C ALA A 77 18.57 19.02 -16.83
N ILE A 78 17.83 20.08 -17.15
CA ILE A 78 18.23 21.06 -18.18
C ILE A 78 19.47 21.86 -17.73
N LEU A 79 19.57 22.23 -16.46
CA LEU A 79 20.69 22.99 -15.90
C LEU A 79 21.94 22.14 -15.63
N GLN A 80 21.78 20.81 -15.50
CA GLN A 80 22.85 19.87 -15.12
C GLN A 80 24.14 20.03 -15.95
N PRO A 81 24.11 20.11 -17.30
CA PRO A 81 25.34 20.25 -18.09
C PRO A 81 26.09 21.56 -17.80
N VAL A 82 25.35 22.62 -17.46
CA VAL A 82 25.93 23.93 -17.12
C VAL A 82 26.53 23.90 -15.72
N LEU A 83 25.82 23.32 -14.74
CA LEU A 83 26.32 23.13 -13.38
C LEU A 83 27.65 22.34 -13.36
N GLU A 84 27.74 21.27 -14.15
CA GLU A 84 28.96 20.47 -14.28
C GLU A 84 30.13 21.24 -14.94
N ALA A 85 29.81 22.14 -15.88
CA ALA A 85 30.79 23.00 -16.55
C ALA A 85 31.28 24.14 -15.65
N GLU A 86 30.42 24.67 -14.77
CA GLU A 86 30.73 25.78 -13.86
C GLU A 86 31.63 25.36 -12.68
N LYS A 87 31.78 24.05 -12.40
CA LYS A 87 32.63 23.47 -11.33
C LYS A 87 32.81 24.38 -10.11
N SER A 88 31.74 24.69 -9.40
CA SER A 88 31.83 25.26 -8.06
C SER A 88 31.78 24.16 -7.00
N SER A 89 32.78 24.13 -6.14
CA SER A 89 32.85 23.35 -4.89
C SER A 89 31.88 23.84 -3.79
N GLU A 90 30.88 24.65 -4.15
CA GLU A 90 29.80 25.05 -3.25
C GLU A 90 28.61 24.15 -3.55
N GLU A 91 28.44 23.11 -2.74
CA GLU A 91 27.21 22.32 -2.72
C GLU A 91 26.02 23.26 -2.46
N SER A 92 24.92 23.09 -3.22
CA SER A 92 23.66 23.79 -2.96
C SER A 92 23.29 23.69 -1.48
N ASN A 93 22.92 24.78 -0.83
CA ASN A 93 22.54 24.76 0.59
C ASN A 93 21.23 23.99 0.80
N LYS A 94 21.33 22.70 1.14
CA LYS A 94 20.18 21.86 1.48
C LYS A 94 19.71 22.13 2.92
N ALA A 95 18.40 22.00 3.14
CA ALA A 95 17.78 22.23 4.46
C ALA A 95 18.11 21.15 5.50
N GLY A 96 18.60 20.00 5.04
CA GLY A 96 18.96 18.83 5.84
C GLY A 96 18.98 17.58 4.98
N LYS A 97 19.58 16.51 5.48
CA LYS A 97 19.70 15.21 4.81
C LYS A 97 18.83 14.17 5.52
N ILE A 98 18.02 13.44 4.75
CA ILE A 98 17.06 12.48 5.27
C ILE A 98 17.26 11.14 4.57
N LEU A 99 17.41 10.08 5.36
CA LEU A 99 17.46 8.71 4.85
C LEU A 99 16.07 8.09 4.93
N LEU A 100 15.57 7.54 3.82
CA LEU A 100 14.30 6.80 3.75
C LEU A 100 14.54 5.36 3.34
N ALA A 101 13.86 4.41 3.99
CA ALA A 101 13.93 3.00 3.64
C ALA A 101 12.58 2.31 3.88
N THR A 102 12.17 1.44 2.95
CA THR A 102 11.16 0.42 3.25
C THR A 102 11.89 -0.77 3.90
N VAL A 103 11.42 -1.18 5.08
CA VAL A 103 12.11 -2.15 5.93
C VAL A 103 12.22 -3.54 5.29
N LYS A 104 13.09 -4.37 5.86
CA LYS A 104 13.39 -5.73 5.40
C LYS A 104 12.12 -6.55 5.14
N GLY A 105 12.12 -7.28 4.01
CA GLY A 105 11.03 -8.17 3.62
C GLY A 105 9.75 -7.48 3.12
N ASP A 106 9.66 -6.15 3.15
CA ASP A 106 8.55 -5.38 2.58
C ASP A 106 8.97 -4.70 1.26
N VAL A 107 8.08 -4.73 0.29
CA VAL A 107 8.29 -4.28 -1.09
C VAL A 107 7.48 -3.04 -1.45
N HIS A 108 6.56 -2.61 -0.59
CA HIS A 108 5.65 -1.51 -0.90
C HIS A 108 6.31 -0.15 -0.63
N ASP A 109 6.30 0.72 -1.64
CA ASP A 109 7.03 1.99 -1.60
C ASP A 109 6.23 3.21 -2.07
N ILE A 110 4.97 3.06 -2.51
CA ILE A 110 4.11 4.16 -2.97
C ILE A 110 4.11 5.30 -1.95
N GLY A 111 3.81 5.00 -0.68
CA GLY A 111 3.79 6.01 0.40
C GLY A 111 5.16 6.62 0.68
N LYS A 112 6.23 5.81 0.68
CA LYS A 112 7.62 6.29 0.87
C LYS A 112 8.02 7.25 -0.24
N ASN A 113 7.72 6.92 -1.50
CA ASN A 113 8.06 7.74 -2.64
C ASN A 113 7.31 9.07 -2.61
N ILE A 114 6.03 9.06 -2.19
CA ILE A 114 5.28 10.30 -1.95
C ILE A 114 5.98 11.16 -0.88
N VAL A 115 6.41 10.57 0.25
CA VAL A 115 7.13 11.30 1.30
C VAL A 115 8.46 11.86 0.78
N SER A 116 9.23 11.08 0.02
CA SER A 116 10.47 11.49 -0.62
C SER A 116 10.26 12.71 -1.51
N ILE A 117 9.24 12.68 -2.37
CA ILE A 117 8.89 13.78 -3.27
C ILE A 117 8.53 15.04 -2.47
N VAL A 118 7.64 14.90 -1.48
CA VAL A 118 7.18 16.02 -0.65
C VAL A 118 8.34 16.65 0.13
N LEU A 119 9.25 15.86 0.70
CA LEU A 119 10.42 16.37 1.42
C LEU A 119 11.44 17.02 0.47
N SER A 120 11.67 16.44 -0.71
CA SER A 120 12.50 17.05 -1.75
C SER A 120 11.96 18.42 -2.20
N CYS A 121 10.64 18.57 -2.26
CA CYS A 121 9.98 19.87 -2.52
C CYS A 121 10.25 20.92 -1.43
N ASN A 122 10.63 20.50 -0.22
CA ASN A 122 10.99 21.38 0.91
C ASN A 122 12.52 21.52 1.07
N ASN A 123 13.28 21.31 -0.03
CA ASN A 123 14.74 21.45 -0.08
C ASN A 123 15.54 20.47 0.79
N TYR A 124 14.97 19.33 1.17
CA TYR A 124 15.73 18.27 1.84
C TYR A 124 16.47 17.39 0.83
N ASP A 125 17.68 16.96 1.19
CA ASP A 125 18.43 15.94 0.46
C ASP A 125 17.93 14.56 0.90
N ILE A 126 17.49 13.72 -0.06
CA ILE A 126 16.85 12.44 0.24
C ILE A 126 17.73 11.28 -0.23
N ILE A 127 18.12 10.43 0.71
CA ILE A 127 18.77 9.16 0.44
C ILE A 127 17.72 8.07 0.55
N ASP A 128 17.19 7.63 -0.60
CA ASP A 128 16.24 6.52 -0.66
C ASP A 128 16.97 5.19 -0.86
N LEU A 129 16.97 4.33 0.16
CA LEU A 129 17.60 3.01 0.10
C LEU A 129 16.75 1.97 -0.65
N GLY A 130 15.54 2.32 -1.06
CA GLY A 130 14.61 1.45 -1.77
C GLY A 130 13.81 0.57 -0.82
N VAL A 131 13.60 -0.68 -1.24
CA VAL A 131 12.74 -1.67 -0.55
C VAL A 131 13.52 -2.88 -0.07
N MET A 132 12.92 -3.64 0.85
CA MET A 132 13.53 -4.81 1.50
C MET A 132 14.90 -4.50 2.12
N VAL A 133 15.06 -3.31 2.72
CA VAL A 133 16.37 -2.84 3.19
C VAL A 133 16.68 -3.46 4.56
N PRO A 134 17.78 -4.23 4.70
CA PRO A 134 18.15 -4.85 5.97
C PRO A 134 18.66 -3.79 6.97
N PRO A 135 18.47 -3.99 8.30
CA PRO A 135 18.90 -3.06 9.33
C PRO A 135 20.37 -2.67 9.22
N GLU A 136 21.25 -3.64 8.91
CA GLU A 136 22.70 -3.42 8.81
C GLU A 136 23.02 -2.37 7.73
N LYS A 137 22.39 -2.48 6.55
CA LYS A 137 22.57 -1.52 5.46
C LYS A 137 22.06 -0.12 5.83
N ILE A 138 20.97 -0.04 6.61
CA ILE A 138 20.45 1.23 7.13
C ILE A 138 21.49 1.86 8.06
N ILE A 139 22.00 1.11 9.04
CA ILE A 139 23.02 1.60 9.99
C ILE A 139 24.32 2.00 9.28
N GLU A 140 24.82 1.17 8.36
CA GLU A 140 26.01 1.46 7.57
C GLU A 140 25.86 2.77 6.79
N THR A 141 24.70 2.97 6.17
CA THR A 141 24.41 4.19 5.41
C THR A 141 24.29 5.41 6.34
N ILE A 142 23.69 5.25 7.52
CA ILE A 142 23.64 6.33 8.53
C ILE A 142 25.05 6.78 8.91
N ILE A 143 25.95 5.82 9.18
CA ILE A 143 27.33 6.12 9.57
C ILE A 143 28.09 6.79 8.42
N LYS A 144 27.91 6.30 7.19
CA LYS A 144 28.62 6.79 6.00
C LYS A 144 28.13 8.17 5.54
N GLU A 145 26.82 8.35 5.43
CA GLU A 145 26.22 9.53 4.79
C GLU A 145 25.82 10.62 5.79
N GLN A 146 25.80 10.28 7.09
CA GLN A 146 25.45 11.16 8.21
C GLN A 146 24.14 11.93 7.99
N PRO A 147 23.00 11.23 7.76
CA PRO A 147 21.71 11.89 7.65
C PRO A 147 21.30 12.51 8.98
N ASP A 148 20.57 13.62 8.92
CA ASP A 148 20.00 14.29 10.08
C ASP A 148 18.80 13.53 10.65
N ILE A 149 18.04 12.84 9.79
CA ILE A 149 16.82 12.09 10.14
C ILE A 149 16.76 10.78 9.36
N VAL A 150 16.25 9.72 9.99
CA VAL A 150 15.93 8.44 9.35
C VAL A 150 14.43 8.24 9.32
N GLY A 151 13.87 7.81 8.19
CA GLY A 151 12.46 7.45 8.05
C GLY A 151 12.28 6.02 7.58
N LEU A 152 11.45 5.25 8.28
CA LEU A 152 11.12 3.87 7.94
C LEU A 152 9.69 3.77 7.43
N SER A 153 9.51 2.98 6.36
CA SER A 153 8.22 2.67 5.76
C SER A 153 7.88 1.19 5.87
N GLY A 154 6.61 0.87 6.09
CA GLY A 154 6.09 -0.50 6.10
C GLY A 154 4.58 -0.55 5.87
N LEU A 155 4.13 -1.52 5.07
CA LEU A 155 2.73 -1.74 4.71
C LEU A 155 2.14 -3.00 5.37
N ILE A 156 2.98 -3.97 5.75
CA ILE A 156 2.53 -5.25 6.29
C ILE A 156 2.82 -5.41 7.78
N THR A 157 2.18 -6.39 8.43
CA THR A 157 2.35 -6.64 9.86
C THR A 157 3.79 -7.03 10.24
N PRO A 158 4.51 -7.91 9.49
CA PRO A 158 5.92 -8.19 9.75
C PRO A 158 6.83 -6.95 9.77
N SER A 159 6.55 -5.94 8.94
CA SER A 159 7.31 -4.69 8.88
C SER A 159 7.38 -3.95 10.20
N LEU A 160 6.36 -4.07 11.05
CA LEU A 160 6.33 -3.44 12.37
C LEU A 160 7.42 -4.00 13.29
N SER A 161 7.68 -5.30 13.20
CA SER A 161 8.76 -5.96 13.96
C SER A 161 10.12 -5.46 13.47
N GLU A 162 10.31 -5.41 12.15
CA GLU A 162 11.55 -4.93 11.52
C GLU A 162 11.86 -3.47 11.88
N MET A 163 10.86 -2.59 11.96
CA MET A 163 11.06 -1.22 12.46
C MET A 163 11.57 -1.20 13.90
N GLY A 164 11.08 -2.10 14.74
CA GLY A 164 11.57 -2.27 16.10
C GLY A 164 13.01 -2.82 16.16
N VAL A 165 13.40 -3.69 15.22
CA VAL A 165 14.78 -4.18 15.09
C VAL A 165 15.70 -3.03 14.70
N VAL A 166 15.33 -2.22 13.70
CA VAL A 166 16.12 -1.05 13.30
C VAL A 166 16.32 -0.08 14.47
N ALA A 167 15.25 0.21 15.24
CA ALA A 167 15.34 1.06 16.43
C ALA A 167 16.34 0.51 17.48
N GLU A 168 16.33 -0.80 17.70
CA GLU A 168 17.26 -1.47 18.61
C GLU A 168 18.71 -1.44 18.10
N GLU A 169 18.92 -1.65 16.80
CA GLU A 169 20.25 -1.56 16.18
C GLU A 169 20.79 -0.13 16.20
N MET A 170 19.92 0.88 16.00
CA MET A 170 20.30 2.28 16.17
C MET A 170 20.73 2.59 17.61
N GLN A 171 20.05 2.01 18.60
CA GLN A 171 20.43 2.12 20.01
C GLN A 171 21.79 1.47 20.29
N LYS A 172 22.02 0.25 19.78
CA LYS A 172 23.30 -0.48 19.93
C LYS A 172 24.46 0.24 19.27
N ALA A 173 24.22 0.87 18.11
CA ALA A 173 25.18 1.70 17.40
C ALA A 173 25.46 3.05 18.08
N GLY A 174 24.75 3.39 19.17
CA GLY A 174 24.95 4.64 19.90
C GLY A 174 24.45 5.89 19.17
N LEU A 175 23.57 5.73 18.17
CA LEU A 175 23.03 6.84 17.39
C LEU A 175 22.06 7.67 18.22
N ASN A 176 21.93 8.97 17.93
CA ASN A 176 21.01 9.91 18.60
C ASN A 176 20.13 10.72 17.63
N ILE A 177 20.11 10.33 16.35
CA ILE A 177 19.34 10.99 15.30
C ILE A 177 17.85 10.64 15.39
N PRO A 178 16.93 11.56 15.05
CA PRO A 178 15.51 11.26 14.98
C PRO A 178 15.15 10.10 14.04
N LEU A 179 14.22 9.26 14.50
CA LEU A 179 13.64 8.14 13.76
C LEU A 179 12.16 8.40 13.47
N LEU A 180 11.79 8.56 12.21
CA LEU A 180 10.41 8.66 11.74
C LEU A 180 9.86 7.27 11.40
N ILE A 181 8.63 7.00 11.84
CA ILE A 181 7.91 5.76 11.57
C ILE A 181 6.64 6.08 10.78
N GLY A 182 6.46 5.46 9.61
CA GLY A 182 5.27 5.63 8.79
C GLY A 182 4.92 4.40 7.94
N GLY A 183 3.76 4.46 7.27
CA GLY A 183 3.24 3.38 6.42
C GLY A 183 1.93 2.78 6.95
N ALA A 184 1.25 1.99 6.13
CA ALA A 184 -0.17 1.64 6.34
C ALA A 184 -0.46 0.86 7.63
N THR A 185 0.46 -0.02 8.05
CA THR A 185 0.32 -0.81 9.29
C THR A 185 0.80 -0.08 10.53
N THR A 186 1.54 1.01 10.36
CA THR A 186 2.06 1.79 11.49
C THR A 186 0.95 2.58 12.17
N SER A 187 1.10 2.80 13.47
CA SER A 187 0.18 3.64 14.22
C SER A 187 0.90 4.28 15.39
N LYS A 188 0.40 5.43 15.82
CA LYS A 188 0.93 6.14 16.99
C LYS A 188 1.01 5.22 18.24
N LEU A 189 -0.04 4.41 18.45
CA LEU A 189 -0.11 3.46 19.55
C LEU A 189 0.96 2.37 19.45
N HIS A 190 1.13 1.76 18.27
CA HIS A 190 2.14 0.73 18.08
C HIS A 190 3.55 1.30 18.28
N THR A 191 3.85 2.46 17.70
CA THR A 191 5.15 3.14 17.85
C THR A 191 5.46 3.39 19.32
N ALA A 192 4.50 3.94 20.08
CA ALA A 192 4.64 4.20 21.51
C ALA A 192 4.86 2.93 22.35
N LEU A 193 4.23 1.80 21.99
CA LEU A 193 4.30 0.57 22.78
C LEU A 193 5.50 -0.32 22.44
N LYS A 194 5.93 -0.35 21.16
CA LYS A 194 6.81 -1.41 20.65
C LYS A 194 8.10 -0.93 20.00
N ILE A 195 8.16 0.33 19.56
CA ILE A 195 9.32 0.87 18.83
C ILE A 195 10.08 1.88 19.69
N GLU A 196 9.42 2.94 20.16
CA GLU A 196 10.07 4.00 20.95
C GLU A 196 10.83 3.49 22.19
N PRO A 197 10.32 2.52 22.97
CA PRO A 197 11.06 1.98 24.12
C PRO A 197 12.39 1.28 23.76
N LYS A 198 12.59 0.92 22.49
CA LYS A 198 13.81 0.26 22.01
C LYS A 198 14.92 1.26 21.62
N TYR A 199 14.59 2.55 21.50
CA TYR A 199 15.54 3.60 21.09
C TYR A 199 15.43 4.82 22.01
N ASN A 200 16.27 4.85 23.04
CA ASN A 200 16.27 5.87 24.09
C ASN A 200 17.19 7.05 23.77
N ASN A 201 18.21 6.83 22.93
CA ASN A 201 19.23 7.83 22.62
C ASN A 201 18.73 8.95 21.69
N GLY A 202 17.63 8.74 20.95
CA GLY A 202 17.07 9.72 20.04
C GLY A 202 15.53 9.67 20.04
N PRO A 203 14.86 10.68 19.45
CA PRO A 203 13.41 10.72 19.40
C PRO A 203 12.85 9.76 18.33
N VAL A 204 11.77 9.05 18.66
CA VAL A 204 11.00 8.26 17.69
C VAL A 204 9.66 8.94 17.47
N VAL A 205 9.32 9.24 16.21
CA VAL A 205 8.10 10.00 15.86
C VAL A 205 7.31 9.27 14.78
N TYR A 206 6.08 8.89 15.11
CA TYR A 206 5.09 8.43 14.14
C TYR A 206 4.59 9.60 13.29
N VAL A 207 4.65 9.43 11.96
CA VAL A 207 4.11 10.38 10.98
C VAL A 207 3.03 9.68 10.18
N LYS A 208 1.81 10.22 10.24
CA LYS A 208 0.62 9.55 9.69
C LYS A 208 0.65 9.45 8.17
N ASP A 209 1.01 10.53 7.49
CA ASP A 209 0.98 10.65 6.05
C ASP A 209 1.97 11.72 5.58
N ALA A 210 2.20 11.79 4.26
CA ALA A 210 3.18 12.69 3.68
C ALA A 210 2.87 14.18 3.88
N SER A 211 1.61 14.57 4.16
CA SER A 211 1.29 15.96 4.44
C SER A 211 1.84 16.45 5.79
N GLN A 212 2.06 15.52 6.72
CA GLN A 212 2.61 15.83 8.04
C GLN A 212 4.14 15.73 8.08
N ALA A 213 4.77 15.08 7.09
CA ALA A 213 6.21 14.84 7.08
C ALA A 213 7.04 16.14 7.09
N PRO A 214 6.76 17.17 6.25
CA PRO A 214 7.52 18.43 6.30
C PRO A 214 7.48 19.12 7.66
N SER A 215 6.30 19.18 8.29
CA SER A 215 6.15 19.81 9.60
C SER A 215 6.88 19.04 10.70
N ALA A 216 6.81 17.70 10.68
CA ALA A 216 7.53 16.87 11.64
C ALA A 216 9.05 17.04 11.50
N VAL A 217 9.57 16.98 10.26
CA VAL A 217 11.00 17.19 9.96
C VAL A 217 11.44 18.59 10.37
N ALA A 218 10.70 19.64 9.97
CA ALA A 218 11.04 21.02 10.31
C ALA A 218 11.12 21.24 11.83
N ASN A 219 10.17 20.68 12.61
CA ASN A 219 10.21 20.76 14.07
C ASN A 219 11.40 20.00 14.67
N LEU A 220 11.79 18.85 14.11
CA LEU A 220 12.94 18.07 14.58
C LEU A 220 14.29 18.72 14.23
N MET A 221 14.35 19.52 13.17
CA MET A 221 15.54 20.23 12.72
C MET A 221 15.70 21.62 13.36
N ASN A 222 14.60 22.24 13.81
CA ASN A 222 14.62 23.59 14.37
C ASN A 222 15.21 23.61 15.79
N LYS A 223 16.38 24.26 15.96
CA LYS A 223 17.10 24.34 17.24
C LYS A 223 16.29 24.92 18.39
N ASP A 224 15.36 25.83 18.12
CA ASP A 224 14.59 26.52 19.16
C ASP A 224 13.37 25.71 19.62
N ASN A 225 12.72 24.97 18.71
CA ASN A 225 11.48 24.22 18.99
C ASN A 225 11.68 22.71 19.14
N ARG A 226 12.87 22.18 18.81
CA ARG A 226 13.14 20.74 18.79
C ARG A 226 12.92 20.09 20.16
N ALA A 227 13.39 20.70 21.23
CA ALA A 227 13.27 20.13 22.58
C ALA A 227 11.81 20.00 23.01
N ASP A 228 11.04 21.09 22.89
CA ASP A 228 9.61 21.14 23.23
C ASP A 228 8.78 20.16 22.39
N TYR A 229 9.08 20.04 21.09
CA TYR A 229 8.41 19.07 20.21
C TYR A 229 8.67 17.62 20.65
N ILE A 230 9.92 17.28 20.96
CA ILE A 230 10.30 15.93 21.43
C ILE A 230 9.61 15.61 22.76
N GLU A 231 9.61 16.55 23.71
CA GLU A 231 8.95 16.38 25.01
C GLU A 231 7.45 16.11 24.85
N LYS A 232 6.77 16.91 24.01
CA LYS A 232 5.35 16.73 23.71
C LYS A 232 5.03 15.36 23.11
N VAL A 233 5.88 14.85 22.21
CA VAL A 233 5.70 13.51 21.62
C VAL A 233 5.88 12.42 22.69
N LYS A 234 6.89 12.55 23.55
CA LYS A 234 7.15 11.59 24.64
C LYS A 234 5.99 11.54 25.64
N GLU A 235 5.49 12.69 26.09
CA GLU A 235 4.32 12.74 26.98
C GLU A 235 3.09 12.09 26.35
N GLU A 236 2.86 12.31 25.05
CA GLU A 236 1.76 11.66 24.34
C GLU A 236 1.92 10.14 24.32
N TYR A 237 3.14 9.64 24.11
CA TYR A 237 3.42 8.20 24.06
C TYR A 237 3.31 7.55 25.43
N GLU A 238 3.75 8.22 26.49
CA GLU A 238 3.55 7.77 27.87
C GLU A 238 2.06 7.61 28.19
N ARG A 239 1.24 8.62 27.88
CA ARG A 239 -0.22 8.54 28.07
C ARG A 239 -0.84 7.39 27.29
N LEU A 240 -0.39 7.14 26.05
CA LEU A 240 -0.87 6.02 25.25
C LEU A 240 -0.51 4.67 25.88
N ARG A 241 0.71 4.54 26.42
CA ARG A 241 1.15 3.32 27.13
C ARG A 241 0.33 3.07 28.39
N GLU A 242 0.09 4.11 29.19
CA GLU A 242 -0.72 4.02 30.41
C GLU A 242 -2.18 3.65 30.11
N ASN A 243 -2.79 4.28 29.10
CA ASN A 243 -4.17 3.96 28.71
C ASN A 243 -4.29 2.54 28.16
N TYR A 244 -3.27 2.04 27.47
CA TYR A 244 -3.29 0.69 26.93
C TYR A 244 -3.08 -0.37 28.00
N SER A 245 -2.20 -0.13 28.99
CA SER A 245 -1.96 -1.08 30.08
C SER A 245 -3.19 -1.29 30.98
N GLN A 246 -4.11 -0.32 31.02
CA GLN A 246 -5.40 -0.45 31.71
C GLN A 246 -6.45 -1.27 30.95
N LYS A 247 -6.21 -1.60 29.68
CA LYS A 247 -7.19 -2.29 28.83
C LYS A 247 -7.04 -3.80 28.97
N GLU A 248 -7.82 -4.40 29.86
CA GLU A 248 -7.95 -5.86 29.92
C GLU A 248 -8.87 -6.38 28.81
N VAL A 249 -8.33 -7.22 27.92
CA VAL A 249 -9.13 -7.99 26.97
C VAL A 249 -9.37 -9.37 27.58
N GLU A 250 -10.61 -9.63 27.96
CA GLU A 250 -10.99 -10.95 28.47
C GLU A 250 -10.97 -11.97 27.32
N LEU A 251 -10.09 -12.97 27.44
CA LEU A 251 -9.96 -14.07 26.48
C LEU A 251 -10.52 -15.36 27.08
N VAL A 252 -11.19 -16.16 26.25
CA VAL A 252 -11.52 -17.56 26.57
C VAL A 252 -10.37 -18.47 26.19
N SER A 253 -10.24 -19.60 26.88
CA SER A 253 -9.24 -20.62 26.52
C SER A 253 -9.48 -21.16 25.10
N ILE A 254 -8.42 -21.60 24.41
CA ILE A 254 -8.57 -22.21 23.08
C ILE A 254 -9.50 -23.43 23.09
N LYS A 255 -9.56 -24.15 24.22
CA LYS A 255 -10.49 -25.27 24.41
C LYS A 255 -11.93 -24.81 24.41
N GLU A 256 -12.25 -23.78 25.21
CA GLU A 256 -13.59 -23.19 25.27
C GLU A 256 -13.99 -22.57 23.94
N ALA A 257 -13.06 -21.91 23.24
CA ALA A 257 -13.30 -21.36 21.91
C ALA A 257 -13.68 -22.45 20.89
N ARG A 258 -13.01 -23.60 20.92
CA ARG A 258 -13.30 -24.77 20.06
C ARG A 258 -14.63 -25.44 20.42
N GLU A 259 -14.96 -25.56 21.70
CA GLU A 259 -16.26 -26.11 22.15
C GLU A 259 -17.44 -25.25 21.70
N ASN A 260 -17.21 -23.93 21.61
CA ASN A 260 -18.15 -22.90 21.16
C ASN A 260 -17.81 -22.38 19.75
N ALA A 261 -17.23 -23.25 18.91
CA ALA A 261 -17.02 -22.96 17.49
C ALA A 261 -18.35 -22.69 16.78
N TYR A 262 -18.30 -21.99 15.64
CA TYR A 262 -19.49 -21.80 14.82
C TYR A 262 -19.93 -23.16 14.25
N LYS A 263 -21.19 -23.56 14.53
CA LYS A 263 -21.71 -24.87 14.14
C LYS A 263 -22.63 -24.75 12.93
N ILE A 264 -22.27 -25.47 11.88
CA ILE A 264 -23.07 -25.65 10.67
C ILE A 264 -23.75 -27.01 10.77
N ASP A 265 -25.03 -27.05 10.40
CA ASP A 265 -25.76 -28.31 10.26
C ASP A 265 -25.38 -28.98 8.94
N TRP A 266 -24.32 -29.79 8.98
CA TRP A 266 -23.80 -30.49 7.81
C TRP A 266 -24.73 -31.58 7.29
N ASP A 267 -25.68 -32.06 8.09
CA ASP A 267 -26.64 -33.07 7.64
C ASP A 267 -27.64 -32.47 6.66
N SER A 268 -28.07 -31.23 6.88
CA SER A 268 -28.97 -30.48 5.99
C SER A 268 -28.27 -29.73 4.85
N PHE A 269 -26.93 -29.70 4.84
CA PHE A 269 -26.14 -29.12 3.76
C PHE A 269 -25.61 -30.19 2.79
N GLU A 270 -25.69 -29.89 1.50
CA GLU A 270 -25.01 -30.61 0.43
C GLU A 270 -24.10 -29.64 -0.30
N SER A 271 -22.81 -30.00 -0.43
CA SER A 271 -21.83 -29.15 -1.07
C SER A 271 -22.05 -29.10 -2.58
N TYR A 272 -21.76 -27.95 -3.17
CA TYR A 272 -21.80 -27.77 -4.61
C TYR A 272 -20.57 -28.43 -5.23
N LYS A 273 -20.80 -29.50 -5.99
CA LYS A 273 -19.72 -30.13 -6.78
C LYS A 273 -19.22 -29.14 -7.84
N PRO A 274 -17.92 -28.78 -7.84
CA PRO A 274 -17.34 -27.89 -8.84
C PRO A 274 -17.51 -28.43 -10.26
N ASN A 275 -17.79 -27.54 -11.21
CA ASN A 275 -17.80 -27.89 -12.64
C ASN A 275 -16.40 -28.26 -13.13
N GLN A 276 -15.37 -27.65 -12.54
CA GLN A 276 -13.96 -27.89 -12.85
C GLN A 276 -13.18 -28.08 -11.54
N LEU A 277 -12.46 -29.20 -11.46
CA LEU A 277 -11.54 -29.48 -10.36
C LEU A 277 -10.10 -29.33 -10.83
N GLY A 278 -9.25 -29.01 -9.87
CA GLY A 278 -7.81 -28.86 -10.02
C GLY A 278 -7.38 -27.48 -10.49
N ARG A 279 -6.07 -27.35 -10.66
CA ARG A 279 -5.36 -26.12 -10.97
C ARG A 279 -5.55 -25.69 -12.43
N ILE A 280 -5.83 -24.40 -12.62
CA ILE A 280 -5.96 -23.74 -13.91
C ILE A 280 -5.15 -22.44 -13.90
N LYS A 281 -4.28 -22.30 -14.91
CA LYS A 281 -3.52 -21.08 -15.17
C LYS A 281 -4.19 -20.24 -16.26
N LEU A 282 -4.32 -18.94 -16.01
CA LEU A 282 -4.78 -17.92 -16.96
C LEU A 282 -3.58 -17.03 -17.32
N ASP A 283 -2.96 -17.32 -18.46
CA ASP A 283 -1.68 -16.72 -18.88
C ASP A 283 -1.76 -15.24 -19.27
N LYS A 284 -2.92 -14.79 -19.73
CA LYS A 284 -3.20 -13.40 -20.10
C LYS A 284 -4.66 -13.10 -19.85
N ILE A 285 -4.93 -12.06 -19.07
CA ILE A 285 -6.27 -11.50 -18.86
C ILE A 285 -6.26 -10.09 -19.42
N GLN A 286 -7.20 -9.80 -20.32
CA GLN A 286 -7.20 -8.51 -21.01
C GLN A 286 -7.55 -7.37 -20.06
N VAL A 287 -6.74 -6.31 -20.06
CA VAL A 287 -6.97 -5.11 -19.23
C VAL A 287 -8.37 -4.54 -19.48
N SER A 288 -8.84 -4.56 -20.73
CA SER A 288 -10.18 -4.10 -21.11
C SER A 288 -11.31 -4.87 -20.42
N GLU A 289 -11.12 -6.15 -20.10
CA GLU A 289 -12.11 -6.95 -19.36
C GLU A 289 -12.14 -6.60 -17.88
N ILE A 290 -11.04 -6.08 -17.33
CA ILE A 290 -10.86 -5.78 -15.91
C ILE A 290 -11.24 -4.34 -15.56
N ILE A 291 -11.09 -3.38 -16.49
CA ILE A 291 -11.46 -1.97 -16.27
C ILE A 291 -12.88 -1.81 -15.67
N PRO A 292 -13.93 -2.53 -16.14
CA PRO A 292 -15.28 -2.41 -15.57
C PRO A 292 -15.39 -2.84 -14.09
N TRP A 293 -14.41 -3.58 -13.56
CA TRP A 293 -14.40 -4.13 -12.20
C TRP A 293 -13.62 -3.25 -11.20
N LEU A 294 -13.04 -2.14 -11.66
CA LEU A 294 -12.26 -1.23 -10.82
C LEU A 294 -13.13 -0.57 -9.74
N ASP A 295 -12.76 -0.74 -8.46
CA ASP A 295 -13.26 0.10 -7.38
C ASP A 295 -12.45 1.39 -7.24
N TRP A 296 -12.93 2.43 -7.92
CA TRP A 296 -12.32 3.76 -7.92
C TRP A 296 -12.33 4.46 -6.55
N LYS A 297 -13.09 3.97 -5.56
CA LYS A 297 -13.07 4.53 -4.19
C LYS A 297 -11.69 4.52 -3.56
N PHE A 298 -10.82 3.61 -4.01
CA PHE A 298 -9.48 3.44 -3.46
C PHE A 298 -8.39 4.20 -4.23
N LEU A 299 -8.67 4.71 -5.43
CA LEU A 299 -7.71 5.55 -6.16
C LEU A 299 -7.47 6.86 -5.40
N PHE A 300 -8.54 7.59 -5.07
CA PHE A 300 -8.43 8.93 -4.48
C PHE A 300 -7.71 8.93 -3.12
N PRO A 301 -8.00 8.02 -2.17
CA PRO A 301 -7.26 7.94 -0.91
C PRO A 301 -5.77 7.67 -1.08
N ALA A 302 -5.36 6.86 -2.07
CA ALA A 302 -3.94 6.64 -2.38
C ALA A 302 -3.23 7.95 -2.78
N TRP A 303 -3.99 8.91 -3.30
CA TRP A 303 -3.54 10.26 -3.65
C TRP A 303 -3.94 11.33 -2.61
N ASN A 304 -4.22 10.93 -1.37
CA ASN A 304 -4.64 11.81 -0.27
C ASN A 304 -5.87 12.70 -0.61
N LEU A 305 -6.77 12.17 -1.45
CA LEU A 305 -8.04 12.77 -1.81
C LEU A 305 -9.20 11.98 -1.17
N SER A 306 -10.34 12.64 -0.99
CA SER A 306 -11.53 12.01 -0.42
C SER A 306 -12.03 10.88 -1.31
N ALA A 307 -12.31 9.71 -0.71
CA ALA A 307 -12.89 8.58 -1.42
C ALA A 307 -14.18 8.96 -2.16
N ARG A 308 -14.95 9.95 -1.66
CA ARG A 308 -16.21 10.44 -2.24
C ARG A 308 -16.08 10.92 -3.68
N PHE A 309 -14.88 11.33 -4.11
CA PHE A 309 -14.67 11.76 -5.49
C PHE A 309 -14.82 10.63 -6.52
N HIS A 310 -14.86 9.37 -6.09
CA HIS A 310 -15.15 8.23 -6.97
C HIS A 310 -16.45 8.37 -7.77
N THR A 311 -17.40 9.19 -7.32
CA THR A 311 -18.63 9.47 -8.06
C THR A 311 -18.38 10.13 -9.42
N ILE A 312 -17.19 10.68 -9.67
CA ILE A 312 -16.79 11.20 -10.98
C ILE A 312 -16.85 10.14 -12.09
N THR A 313 -16.67 8.87 -11.72
CA THR A 313 -16.75 7.73 -12.66
C THR A 313 -18.15 7.48 -13.20
N LYS A 314 -19.17 8.10 -12.60
CA LYS A 314 -20.59 7.94 -12.96
C LYS A 314 -21.12 9.08 -13.84
N ILE A 315 -20.28 10.05 -14.22
CA ILE A 315 -20.67 11.19 -15.05
C ILE A 315 -19.87 11.22 -16.36
N GLY A 316 -20.37 11.95 -17.36
CA GLY A 316 -19.66 12.16 -18.62
C GLY A 316 -18.49 13.15 -18.52
N LYS A 317 -17.82 13.35 -19.66
CA LYS A 317 -16.66 14.24 -19.78
C LYS A 317 -17.01 15.68 -20.14
N SER A 318 -18.29 16.03 -20.31
CA SER A 318 -18.65 17.39 -20.71
C SER A 318 -18.39 18.39 -19.57
N ASP A 319 -18.04 19.63 -19.94
CA ASP A 319 -17.78 20.69 -18.97
C ASP A 319 -19.00 20.98 -18.09
N ILE A 320 -20.21 20.83 -18.64
CA ILE A 320 -21.48 21.04 -17.93
C ILE A 320 -21.64 19.98 -16.83
N GLU A 321 -21.54 18.69 -17.18
CA GLU A 321 -21.68 17.60 -16.20
C GLU A 321 -20.64 17.69 -15.07
N ARG A 322 -19.41 18.06 -15.42
CA ARG A 322 -18.32 18.22 -14.44
C ARG A 322 -18.55 19.42 -13.52
N ALA A 323 -19.05 20.53 -14.05
CA ALA A 323 -19.41 21.70 -13.25
C ALA A 323 -20.55 21.37 -12.27
N GLU A 324 -21.61 20.70 -12.73
CA GLU A 324 -22.72 20.26 -11.88
C GLU A 324 -22.26 19.29 -10.79
N TRP A 325 -21.38 18.35 -11.13
CA TRP A 325 -20.79 17.43 -10.14
C TRP A 325 -19.99 18.16 -9.06
N LEU A 326 -19.20 19.18 -9.45
CA LEU A 326 -18.45 20.02 -8.50
C LEU A 326 -19.38 20.81 -7.58
N GLU A 327 -20.52 21.30 -8.07
CA GLU A 327 -21.50 22.02 -7.26
C GLU A 327 -22.07 21.17 -6.12
N GLY A 328 -22.09 19.84 -6.28
CA GLY A 328 -22.48 18.87 -5.25
C GLY A 328 -21.53 18.77 -4.05
N PHE A 329 -20.35 19.39 -4.11
CA PHE A 329 -19.39 19.46 -3.01
C PHE A 329 -19.39 20.83 -2.31
N ARG A 330 -18.96 20.82 -1.03
CA ARG A 330 -18.72 22.06 -0.27
C ARG A 330 -17.68 22.90 -0.99
N GLU A 331 -17.78 24.23 -0.86
CA GLU A 331 -16.89 25.17 -1.52
C GLU A 331 -15.39 24.84 -1.31
N ASP A 332 -15.01 24.53 -0.06
CA ASP A 332 -13.65 24.13 0.32
C ASP A 332 -13.16 22.82 -0.33
N ASP A 333 -14.08 21.97 -0.81
CA ASP A 333 -13.77 20.69 -1.47
C ASP A 333 -13.84 20.78 -3.00
N ARG A 334 -14.32 21.89 -3.58
CA ARG A 334 -14.44 22.05 -5.04
C ARG A 334 -13.08 22.08 -5.72
N GLU A 335 -12.10 22.74 -5.12
CA GLU A 335 -10.73 22.75 -5.64
C GLU A 335 -10.13 21.34 -5.67
N LYS A 336 -10.39 20.53 -4.62
CA LYS A 336 -10.01 19.11 -4.60
C LYS A 336 -10.74 18.31 -5.67
N GLY A 337 -12.02 18.62 -5.90
CA GLY A 337 -12.82 18.00 -6.95
C GLY A 337 -12.24 18.24 -8.34
N ILE A 338 -11.74 19.45 -8.64
CA ILE A 338 -11.09 19.77 -9.91
C ILE A 338 -9.84 18.90 -10.12
N GLU A 339 -9.04 18.70 -9.08
CA GLU A 339 -7.86 17.84 -9.18
C GLU A 339 -8.22 16.35 -9.21
N ALA A 340 -9.30 15.95 -8.55
CA ALA A 340 -9.84 14.60 -8.65
C ALA A 340 -10.30 14.27 -10.08
N ILE A 341 -10.93 15.23 -10.77
CA ILE A 341 -11.29 15.10 -12.20
C ILE A 341 -10.04 14.84 -13.04
N LYS A 342 -9.00 15.67 -12.89
CA LYS A 342 -7.75 15.53 -13.66
C LYS A 342 -7.06 14.19 -13.38
N LEU A 343 -6.95 13.81 -12.11
CA LEU A 343 -6.36 12.53 -11.72
C LEU A 343 -7.12 11.36 -12.34
N TYR A 344 -8.45 11.42 -12.37
CA TYR A 344 -9.28 10.39 -12.99
C TYR A 344 -9.09 10.35 -14.51
N ASP A 345 -9.01 11.50 -15.18
CA ASP A 345 -8.75 11.56 -16.61
C ASP A 345 -7.38 10.98 -16.97
N ASP A 346 -6.33 11.37 -16.25
CA ASP A 346 -4.97 10.86 -16.42
C ASP A 346 -4.93 9.33 -16.20
N ALA A 347 -5.67 8.84 -15.18
CA ALA A 347 -5.80 7.42 -14.90
C ALA A 347 -6.48 6.65 -16.04
N VAL A 348 -7.58 7.18 -16.59
CA VAL A 348 -8.32 6.58 -17.71
C VAL A 348 -7.47 6.61 -18.98
N GLU A 349 -6.72 7.67 -19.24
CA GLU A 349 -5.79 7.75 -20.37
C GLU A 349 -4.71 6.68 -20.28
N MET A 350 -4.11 6.49 -19.10
CA MET A 350 -3.11 5.44 -18.89
C MET A 350 -3.69 4.04 -19.05
N LEU A 351 -4.90 3.78 -18.55
CA LEU A 351 -5.60 2.50 -18.77
C LEU A 351 -5.89 2.26 -20.26
N ASN A 352 -6.32 3.28 -21.00
CA ASN A 352 -6.52 3.18 -22.45
C ASN A 352 -5.20 2.88 -23.18
N LYS A 353 -4.09 3.45 -22.70
CA LYS A 353 -2.76 3.11 -23.22
C LYS A 353 -2.42 1.64 -22.96
N PHE A 354 -2.68 1.10 -21.77
CA PHE A 354 -2.47 -0.33 -21.49
C PHE A 354 -3.27 -1.23 -22.44
N VAL A 355 -4.52 -0.85 -22.75
CA VAL A 355 -5.35 -1.57 -23.72
C VAL A 355 -4.80 -1.45 -25.14
N SER A 356 -4.42 -0.24 -25.56
CA SER A 356 -3.86 0.01 -26.90
C SER A 356 -2.53 -0.71 -27.13
N ASP A 357 -1.69 -0.78 -26.10
CA ASP A 357 -0.38 -1.41 -26.15
C ASP A 357 -0.47 -2.94 -25.93
N ASP A 358 -1.68 -3.49 -25.71
CA ASP A 358 -1.98 -4.92 -25.47
C ASP A 358 -1.07 -5.58 -24.42
N VAL A 359 -0.86 -4.89 -23.30
CA VAL A 359 0.07 -5.33 -22.24
C VAL A 359 -0.36 -6.63 -21.54
N ASP A 360 0.61 -7.44 -21.11
CA ASP A 360 0.39 -8.74 -20.45
C ASP A 360 0.43 -8.67 -18.91
N TYR A 361 0.10 -7.51 -18.34
CA TYR A 361 0.30 -7.25 -16.92
C TYR A 361 -0.53 -8.16 -16.00
N ILE A 362 -1.72 -8.57 -16.45
CA ILE A 362 -2.69 -9.31 -15.63
C ILE A 362 -2.63 -10.80 -15.92
N LYS A 363 -2.30 -11.58 -14.88
CA LYS A 363 -2.25 -13.04 -14.90
C LYS A 363 -2.90 -13.60 -13.65
N ALA A 364 -3.42 -14.82 -13.74
CA ALA A 364 -4.01 -15.50 -12.59
C ALA A 364 -3.76 -17.00 -12.62
N VAL A 365 -3.75 -17.59 -11.45
CA VAL A 365 -3.85 -19.03 -11.26
C VAL A 365 -4.87 -19.28 -10.16
N TYR A 366 -5.72 -20.27 -10.36
CA TYR A 366 -6.64 -20.74 -9.33
C TYR A 366 -6.73 -22.25 -9.38
N GLY A 367 -7.29 -22.85 -8.33
CA GLY A 367 -7.71 -24.23 -8.38
C GLY A 367 -8.85 -24.48 -7.41
N ILE A 368 -9.64 -25.51 -7.69
CA ILE A 368 -10.72 -25.95 -6.81
C ILE A 368 -10.48 -27.42 -6.48
N TYR A 369 -10.43 -27.73 -5.19
CA TYR A 369 -9.93 -29.00 -4.70
C TYR A 369 -10.93 -29.63 -3.73
N GLU A 370 -10.96 -30.96 -3.67
CA GLU A 370 -11.61 -31.64 -2.55
C GLU A 370 -10.90 -31.24 -1.25
N ALA A 371 -11.66 -30.88 -0.23
CA ALA A 371 -11.11 -30.45 1.05
C ALA A 371 -12.01 -30.88 2.22
N TYR A 372 -11.42 -30.95 3.42
CA TYR A 372 -12.16 -31.14 4.65
C TYR A 372 -11.60 -30.26 5.76
N GLY A 373 -12.46 -29.88 6.70
CA GLY A 373 -12.06 -29.25 7.95
C GLY A 373 -11.67 -30.28 9.01
N GLU A 374 -10.66 -30.00 9.80
CA GLU A 374 -10.41 -30.72 11.05
C GLU A 374 -9.85 -29.73 12.07
N ARG A 375 -10.59 -29.55 13.17
CA ARG A 375 -10.32 -28.52 14.19
C ARG A 375 -10.20 -27.13 13.54
N ASP A 376 -9.03 -26.51 13.65
CA ASP A 376 -8.75 -25.16 13.17
C ASP A 376 -7.93 -25.19 11.86
N THR A 377 -7.94 -26.31 11.14
CA THR A 377 -7.15 -26.53 9.92
C THR A 377 -8.05 -27.02 8.78
N ILE A 378 -7.80 -26.54 7.56
CA ILE A 378 -8.37 -27.10 6.34
C ILE A 378 -7.32 -27.96 5.67
N PHE A 379 -7.70 -29.16 5.26
CA PHE A 379 -6.85 -30.08 4.51
C PHE A 379 -7.31 -30.10 3.06
N ILE A 380 -6.45 -29.60 2.16
CA ILE A 380 -6.73 -29.49 0.73
C ILE A 380 -6.03 -30.64 0.01
N LYS A 381 -6.79 -31.43 -0.75
CA LYS A 381 -6.25 -32.57 -1.51
C LYS A 381 -5.45 -32.07 -2.72
N SER A 382 -4.25 -32.62 -2.92
CA SER A 382 -3.44 -32.33 -4.10
C SER A 382 -4.07 -32.89 -5.38
N ASP A 383 -3.84 -32.21 -6.51
CA ASP A 383 -4.21 -32.69 -7.86
C ASP A 383 -3.47 -33.97 -8.25
N THR A 384 -2.26 -34.17 -7.74
CA THR A 384 -1.43 -35.33 -8.05
C THR A 384 -1.26 -36.21 -6.80
N GLY A 385 -2.06 -37.27 -6.72
CA GLY A 385 -1.94 -38.30 -5.69
C GLY A 385 -2.99 -38.23 -4.58
N THR A 386 -2.61 -38.67 -3.38
CA THR A 386 -3.50 -38.79 -2.20
C THR A 386 -3.07 -37.90 -1.03
N ASN A 387 -2.10 -37.01 -1.24
CA ASN A 387 -1.58 -36.14 -0.21
C ASN A 387 -2.51 -34.94 0.02
N TYR A 388 -2.55 -34.48 1.27
CA TYR A 388 -3.28 -33.29 1.68
C TYR A 388 -2.31 -32.22 2.16
N THR A 389 -2.50 -31.00 1.68
CA THR A 389 -1.81 -29.80 2.16
C THR A 389 -2.63 -29.20 3.30
N ALA A 390 -1.99 -29.00 4.46
CA ALA A 390 -2.64 -28.42 5.63
C ALA A 390 -2.57 -26.88 5.58
N PHE A 391 -3.73 -26.25 5.75
CA PHE A 391 -3.89 -24.81 5.93
C PHE A 391 -4.38 -24.53 7.35
N PRO A 392 -3.48 -24.31 8.31
CA PRO A 392 -3.86 -24.00 9.68
C PRO A 392 -4.35 -22.55 9.77
N PHE A 393 -5.45 -22.35 10.49
CA PHE A 393 -6.01 -21.05 10.82
C PHE A 393 -6.02 -20.80 12.33
N LEU A 394 -6.20 -19.53 12.66
CA LEU A 394 -6.46 -19.05 14.01
C LEU A 394 -7.98 -18.97 14.25
N ARG A 395 -8.36 -19.05 15.52
CA ARG A 395 -9.71 -18.94 16.04
C ARG A 395 -9.80 -17.73 16.97
N GLN A 396 -10.92 -17.02 16.92
CA GLN A 396 -11.19 -15.93 17.86
C GLN A 396 -11.16 -16.42 19.32
N GLN A 397 -10.55 -15.65 20.22
CA GLN A 397 -10.58 -15.94 21.67
C GLN A 397 -11.13 -14.80 22.51
N LYS A 398 -11.37 -13.63 21.93
CA LYS A 398 -11.98 -12.51 22.65
C LYS A 398 -13.40 -12.86 23.07
N LYS A 399 -13.66 -12.87 24.39
CA LYS A 399 -14.96 -13.22 24.96
C LYS A 399 -16.06 -12.37 24.33
N SER A 400 -17.06 -13.04 23.79
CA SER A 400 -18.17 -12.39 23.07
C SER A 400 -19.50 -12.71 23.74
N LYS A 401 -20.46 -11.77 23.67
CA LYS A 401 -21.81 -11.97 24.24
C LYS A 401 -22.57 -13.13 23.62
N LYS A 402 -22.23 -13.49 22.38
CA LYS A 402 -22.85 -14.61 21.64
C LYS A 402 -22.28 -15.96 22.08
N ASN A 403 -21.11 -15.96 22.73
CA ASN A 403 -20.34 -17.16 23.02
C ASN A 403 -20.14 -18.04 21.78
N GLU A 404 -19.79 -17.39 20.67
CA GLU A 404 -19.42 -18.03 19.40
C GLU A 404 -18.04 -17.50 18.99
N TYR A 405 -17.16 -18.41 18.57
CA TYR A 405 -15.77 -18.09 18.23
C TYR A 405 -15.41 -18.64 16.86
N TYR A 406 -15.27 -17.74 15.89
CA TYR A 406 -15.11 -18.12 14.48
C TYR A 406 -13.67 -18.55 14.16
N CYS A 407 -13.55 -19.59 13.32
CA CYS A 407 -12.37 -19.98 12.57
C CYS A 407 -12.77 -20.21 11.11
N LEU A 408 -11.86 -19.99 10.14
CA LEU A 408 -12.19 -20.18 8.73
C LEU A 408 -12.48 -21.66 8.40
N SER A 409 -11.85 -22.60 9.13
CA SER A 409 -12.12 -24.04 8.99
C SER A 409 -13.56 -24.43 9.34
N ASP A 410 -14.29 -23.59 10.09
CA ASP A 410 -15.69 -23.85 10.46
C ASP A 410 -16.61 -23.89 9.22
N PHE A 411 -16.18 -23.30 8.09
CA PHE A 411 -16.95 -23.20 6.85
C PHE A 411 -16.60 -24.28 5.81
N THR A 412 -15.92 -25.35 6.22
CA THR A 412 -15.60 -26.51 5.38
C THR A 412 -16.04 -27.79 6.09
N ALA A 413 -16.70 -28.69 5.39
CA ALA A 413 -17.27 -29.89 6.01
C ALA A 413 -16.20 -30.68 6.78
N PRO A 414 -16.45 -31.04 8.05
CA PRO A 414 -15.48 -31.77 8.83
C PRO A 414 -15.40 -33.22 8.34
N LEU A 415 -14.22 -33.83 8.44
CA LEU A 415 -14.01 -35.22 8.03
C LEU A 415 -15.02 -36.19 8.68
N GLU A 416 -15.34 -35.95 9.95
CA GLU A 416 -16.29 -36.75 10.74
C GLU A 416 -17.73 -36.69 10.23
N SER A 417 -18.12 -35.64 9.49
CA SER A 417 -19.46 -35.55 8.88
C SER A 417 -19.68 -36.54 7.74
N GLY A 418 -18.60 -37.08 7.16
CA GLY A 418 -18.67 -37.94 5.96
C GLY A 418 -19.15 -37.21 4.70
N LYS A 419 -19.39 -35.89 4.77
CA LYS A 419 -19.79 -35.07 3.63
C LYS A 419 -18.54 -34.70 2.81
N LYS A 420 -18.68 -34.73 1.49
CA LYS A 420 -17.66 -34.15 0.60
C LYS A 420 -17.79 -32.64 0.61
N ASP A 421 -16.69 -31.92 0.55
CA ASP A 421 -16.66 -30.48 0.38
C ASP A 421 -15.43 -30.05 -0.42
N TYR A 422 -15.37 -28.76 -0.75
CA TYR A 422 -14.36 -28.21 -1.64
C TYR A 422 -13.90 -26.84 -1.16
N ILE A 423 -12.65 -26.51 -1.48
CA ILE A 423 -12.06 -25.19 -1.28
C ILE A 423 -11.38 -24.76 -2.55
N GLY A 424 -11.55 -23.49 -2.91
CA GLY A 424 -10.76 -22.88 -3.95
C GLY A 424 -9.53 -22.19 -3.38
N ALA A 425 -8.47 -22.07 -4.17
CA ALA A 425 -7.32 -21.22 -3.89
C ALA A 425 -7.02 -20.37 -5.12
N PHE A 426 -6.48 -19.17 -4.93
CA PHE A 426 -6.12 -18.29 -6.04
C PHE A 426 -4.88 -17.44 -5.76
N ALA A 427 -4.24 -17.03 -6.85
CA ALA A 427 -3.29 -15.94 -6.90
C ALA A 427 -3.48 -15.16 -8.21
N VAL A 428 -3.50 -13.84 -8.11
CA VAL A 428 -3.66 -12.89 -9.21
C VAL A 428 -2.52 -11.89 -9.14
N THR A 429 -1.96 -11.52 -10.28
CA THR A 429 -1.05 -10.37 -10.39
C THR A 429 -1.52 -9.46 -11.51
N ALA A 430 -1.33 -8.16 -11.34
CA ALA A 430 -1.52 -7.15 -12.37
C ALA A 430 -0.25 -6.35 -12.64
N GLY A 431 0.92 -6.88 -12.28
CA GLY A 431 2.22 -6.21 -12.43
C GLY A 431 3.24 -6.97 -13.27
N TYR A 432 2.85 -8.05 -13.97
CA TYR A 432 3.81 -8.86 -14.72
C TYR A 432 4.50 -8.05 -15.82
N GLY A 433 5.82 -7.84 -15.73
CA GLY A 433 6.59 -7.06 -16.71
C GLY A 433 6.38 -5.54 -16.65
N ALA A 434 5.62 -5.04 -15.67
CA ALA A 434 5.39 -3.61 -15.47
C ALA A 434 6.65 -2.82 -15.13
N ASP A 435 7.65 -3.48 -14.54
CA ASP A 435 8.93 -2.88 -14.13
C ASP A 435 9.65 -2.18 -15.28
N VAL A 436 9.56 -2.72 -16.51
CA VAL A 436 10.18 -2.10 -17.69
C VAL A 436 9.68 -0.67 -17.91
N GLN A 437 8.38 -0.44 -17.75
CA GLN A 437 7.78 0.87 -17.93
C GLN A 437 7.95 1.76 -16.69
N LEU A 438 7.96 1.18 -15.49
CA LEU A 438 8.24 1.90 -14.25
C LEU A 438 9.69 2.42 -14.23
N ASP A 439 10.66 1.61 -14.66
CA ASP A 439 12.06 1.98 -14.80
C ASP A 439 12.25 3.11 -15.81
N LYS A 440 11.49 3.07 -16.91
CA LYS A 440 11.47 4.16 -17.90
C LYS A 440 10.98 5.47 -17.27
N TYR A 441 9.86 5.46 -16.54
CA TYR A 441 9.37 6.65 -15.85
C TYR A 441 10.38 7.16 -14.81
N SER A 442 11.05 6.25 -14.10
CA SER A 442 12.10 6.61 -13.13
C SER A 442 13.28 7.30 -13.82
N ALA A 443 13.78 6.73 -14.92
CA ALA A 443 14.90 7.27 -15.70
C ALA A 443 14.57 8.65 -16.32
N GLU A 444 13.32 8.87 -16.71
CA GLU A 444 12.83 10.14 -17.25
C GLU A 444 12.46 11.16 -16.14
N GLY A 445 12.53 10.77 -14.86
CA GLY A 445 12.12 11.61 -13.73
C GLY A 445 10.61 11.86 -13.67
N ASP A 446 9.79 11.05 -14.34
CA ASP A 446 8.33 11.17 -14.39
C ASP A 446 7.67 10.42 -13.24
N GLU A 447 7.91 10.91 -12.03
CA GLU A 447 7.38 10.32 -10.80
C GLU A 447 5.85 10.30 -10.75
N TYR A 448 5.20 11.28 -11.41
CA TYR A 448 3.75 11.33 -11.51
C TYR A 448 3.20 10.09 -12.22
N ASN A 449 3.70 9.81 -13.42
CA ASN A 449 3.23 8.65 -14.19
C ASN A 449 3.70 7.33 -13.56
N GLY A 450 4.89 7.28 -12.96
CA GLY A 450 5.33 6.11 -12.18
C GLY A 450 4.39 5.79 -11.02
N LEU A 451 4.00 6.79 -10.23
CA LEU A 451 3.09 6.62 -9.10
C LEU A 451 1.66 6.29 -9.54
N LEU A 452 1.19 6.92 -10.63
CA LEU A 452 -0.12 6.65 -11.22
C LEU A 452 -0.20 5.22 -11.74
N MET A 453 0.84 4.76 -12.44
CA MET A 453 0.95 3.38 -12.90
C MET A 453 0.90 2.42 -11.73
N LYS A 454 1.75 2.57 -10.70
CA LYS A 454 1.71 1.71 -9.50
C LYS A 454 0.30 1.66 -8.86
N SER A 455 -0.33 2.83 -8.71
CA SER A 455 -1.70 2.93 -8.17
C SER A 455 -2.71 2.16 -9.01
N LEU A 456 -2.60 2.22 -10.34
CA LEU A 456 -3.49 1.52 -11.27
C LEU A 456 -3.25 0.00 -11.27
N LEU A 457 -2.00 -0.46 -11.23
CA LEU A 457 -1.68 -1.88 -11.15
C LEU A 457 -2.31 -2.50 -9.88
N ASP A 458 -2.20 -1.83 -8.73
CA ASP A 458 -2.85 -2.28 -7.49
C ASP A 458 -4.39 -2.38 -7.65
N ARG A 459 -5.02 -1.40 -8.32
CA ARG A 459 -6.46 -1.46 -8.57
C ARG A 459 -6.84 -2.57 -9.56
N LEU A 460 -6.02 -2.80 -10.58
CA LEU A 460 -6.21 -3.88 -11.55
C LEU A 460 -6.07 -5.26 -10.89
N ALA A 461 -5.15 -5.45 -9.94
CA ALA A 461 -5.00 -6.70 -9.21
C ALA A 461 -6.25 -7.05 -8.38
N GLU A 462 -6.80 -6.06 -7.68
CA GLU A 462 -8.04 -6.19 -6.91
C GLU A 462 -9.25 -6.45 -7.81
N ALA A 463 -9.37 -5.69 -8.89
CA ALA A 463 -10.44 -5.83 -9.88
C ALA A 463 -10.40 -7.20 -10.58
N ALA A 464 -9.21 -7.66 -10.96
CA ALA A 464 -9.01 -8.99 -11.54
C ALA A 464 -9.33 -10.11 -10.54
N THR A 465 -9.08 -9.88 -9.25
CA THR A 465 -9.49 -10.81 -8.18
C THR A 465 -11.01 -10.90 -8.05
N GLU A 466 -11.72 -9.77 -8.12
CA GLU A 466 -13.20 -9.75 -8.12
C GLU A 466 -13.80 -10.41 -9.37
N TRP A 467 -13.24 -10.11 -10.53
CA TRP A 467 -13.60 -10.74 -11.80
C TRP A 467 -13.41 -12.25 -11.74
N LEU A 468 -12.23 -12.72 -11.28
CA LEU A 468 -11.91 -14.14 -11.15
C LEU A 468 -12.87 -14.81 -10.17
N HIS A 469 -13.15 -14.19 -9.03
CA HIS A 469 -14.08 -14.74 -8.06
C HIS A 469 -15.49 -14.88 -8.67
N ALA A 470 -15.98 -13.87 -9.40
CA ALA A 470 -17.26 -13.97 -10.11
C ALA A 470 -17.28 -15.12 -11.12
N LYS A 471 -16.22 -15.31 -11.89
CA LYS A 471 -16.05 -16.45 -12.80
C LYS A 471 -16.05 -17.79 -12.06
N VAL A 472 -15.36 -17.88 -10.92
CA VAL A 472 -15.38 -19.08 -10.07
C VAL A 472 -16.80 -19.39 -9.61
N ARG A 473 -17.54 -18.41 -9.09
CA ARG A 473 -18.91 -18.66 -8.60
C ARG A 473 -19.88 -19.06 -9.70
N ARG A 474 -19.82 -18.40 -10.86
CA ARG A 474 -20.78 -18.56 -11.97
C ARG A 474 -20.45 -19.74 -12.87
N GLU A 475 -19.17 -19.98 -13.14
CA GLU A 475 -18.72 -20.87 -14.22
C GLU A 475 -17.87 -22.04 -13.68
N TYR A 476 -16.78 -21.78 -12.96
CA TYR A 476 -15.79 -22.83 -12.65
C TYR A 476 -16.18 -23.72 -11.46
N TRP A 477 -16.61 -23.12 -10.35
CA TRP A 477 -17.27 -23.83 -9.26
C TRP A 477 -18.75 -23.98 -9.58
N GLY A 478 -19.40 -22.91 -10.06
CA GLY A 478 -20.74 -22.97 -10.63
C GLY A 478 -21.89 -23.03 -9.62
N TYR A 479 -21.64 -22.76 -8.34
CA TYR A 479 -22.69 -22.77 -7.32
C TYR A 479 -23.66 -21.58 -7.41
N ALA A 480 -23.36 -20.59 -8.26
CA ALA A 480 -24.20 -19.41 -8.49
C ALA A 480 -24.31 -19.10 -9.99
N SER A 481 -24.62 -20.11 -10.81
CA SER A 481 -24.65 -20.00 -12.28
C SER A 481 -25.68 -19.02 -12.83
N ASP A 482 -26.72 -18.71 -12.07
CA ASP A 482 -27.80 -17.76 -12.38
C ASP A 482 -27.58 -16.36 -11.76
N GLU A 483 -26.43 -16.12 -11.11
CA GLU A 483 -26.09 -14.84 -10.50
C GLU A 483 -25.99 -13.73 -11.54
N ASN A 484 -26.89 -12.74 -11.44
CA ASN A 484 -26.91 -11.56 -12.30
C ASN A 484 -26.72 -10.27 -11.48
N LEU A 485 -25.58 -10.19 -10.77
CA LEU A 485 -25.21 -9.02 -9.97
C LEU A 485 -24.46 -7.98 -10.81
N THR A 486 -24.77 -6.71 -10.56
CA THR A 486 -23.97 -5.58 -11.04
C THR A 486 -22.62 -5.51 -10.32
N VAL A 487 -21.65 -4.81 -10.89
CA VAL A 487 -20.34 -4.60 -10.24
C VAL A 487 -20.49 -3.86 -8.90
N ASP A 488 -21.42 -2.90 -8.79
CA ASP A 488 -21.67 -2.18 -7.53
C ASP A 488 -22.21 -3.14 -6.44
N GLU A 489 -23.06 -4.11 -6.80
CA GLU A 489 -23.56 -5.13 -5.87
C GLU A 489 -22.48 -6.16 -5.50
N MET A 490 -21.63 -6.51 -6.47
CA MET A 490 -20.44 -7.32 -6.26
C MET A 490 -19.49 -6.69 -5.24
N LEU A 491 -19.13 -5.43 -5.42
CA LEU A 491 -18.26 -4.69 -4.49
C LEU A 491 -18.93 -4.49 -3.10
N ALA A 492 -20.26 -4.55 -3.03
CA ALA A 492 -21.01 -4.58 -1.77
C ALA A 492 -21.12 -6.00 -1.15
N VAL A 493 -20.43 -6.99 -1.71
CA VAL A 493 -20.38 -8.38 -1.23
C VAL A 493 -21.78 -9.01 -1.14
N ARG A 494 -22.65 -8.73 -2.13
CA ARG A 494 -24.02 -9.28 -2.21
C ARG A 494 -24.10 -10.65 -2.88
N PHE A 495 -23.04 -11.44 -2.78
CA PHE A 495 -22.95 -12.78 -3.37
C PHE A 495 -22.75 -13.84 -2.29
N GLN A 496 -23.03 -15.10 -2.63
CA GLN A 496 -22.74 -16.25 -1.77
C GLN A 496 -21.24 -16.56 -1.75
N GLY A 497 -20.72 -16.87 -0.56
CA GLY A 497 -19.33 -17.27 -0.36
C GLY A 497 -18.39 -16.10 -0.10
N ILE A 498 -17.14 -16.41 0.22
CA ILE A 498 -16.10 -15.43 0.52
C ILE A 498 -14.77 -15.80 -0.13
N ARG A 499 -13.87 -14.81 -0.22
CA ARG A 499 -12.52 -14.96 -0.75
C ARG A 499 -11.43 -14.40 0.20
N PRO A 500 -11.31 -14.90 1.45
CA PRO A 500 -10.36 -14.35 2.41
C PRO A 500 -8.93 -14.41 1.84
N ALA A 501 -8.27 -13.25 1.84
CA ALA A 501 -6.92 -13.07 1.35
C ALA A 501 -5.92 -13.05 2.51
N VAL A 502 -4.69 -13.43 2.22
CA VAL A 502 -3.60 -13.45 3.20
C VAL A 502 -3.25 -12.01 3.63
N GLY A 503 -2.99 -11.81 4.92
CA GLY A 503 -2.73 -10.50 5.53
C GLY A 503 -3.98 -9.75 5.99
N TYR A 504 -5.17 -10.14 5.54
CA TYR A 504 -6.43 -9.58 6.03
C TYR A 504 -6.76 -10.10 7.44
N PRO A 505 -7.66 -9.43 8.18
CA PRO A 505 -7.99 -9.82 9.55
C PRO A 505 -8.45 -11.28 9.75
N SER A 506 -8.95 -11.94 8.70
CA SER A 506 -9.35 -13.36 8.73
C SER A 506 -8.19 -14.34 8.52
N ILE A 507 -7.11 -13.93 7.84
CA ILE A 507 -5.87 -14.71 7.64
C ILE A 507 -4.67 -13.78 7.93
N PRO A 508 -4.45 -13.39 9.20
CA PRO A 508 -3.46 -12.38 9.53
C PRO A 508 -2.00 -12.87 9.36
N ASP A 509 -1.78 -14.19 9.36
CA ASP A 509 -0.46 -14.79 9.15
C ASP A 509 -0.07 -14.76 7.66
N GLN A 510 0.92 -13.93 7.32
CA GLN A 510 1.43 -13.80 5.96
C GLN A 510 2.16 -15.03 5.44
N THR A 511 2.68 -15.88 6.33
CA THR A 511 3.44 -17.08 5.92
C THR A 511 2.55 -18.13 5.25
N ILE A 512 1.22 -17.97 5.28
CA ILE A 512 0.28 -18.77 4.47
C ILE A 512 0.53 -18.59 2.97
N ASN A 513 1.12 -17.47 2.55
CA ASN A 513 1.50 -17.27 1.16
C ASN A 513 2.49 -18.32 0.65
N PHE A 514 3.41 -18.83 1.48
CA PHE A 514 4.31 -19.91 1.05
C PHE A 514 3.52 -21.18 0.69
N THR A 515 2.53 -21.54 1.51
CA THR A 515 1.68 -22.71 1.24
C THR A 515 0.81 -22.51 -0.01
N LEU A 516 0.29 -21.29 -0.24
CA LEU A 516 -0.44 -20.95 -1.46
C LEU A 516 0.47 -20.94 -2.70
N HIS A 517 1.68 -20.42 -2.56
CA HIS A 517 2.69 -20.36 -3.61
C HIS A 517 3.01 -21.76 -4.13
N ASP A 518 3.29 -22.69 -3.21
CA ASP A 518 3.58 -24.08 -3.55
C ASP A 518 2.35 -24.80 -4.14
N LEU A 519 1.16 -24.60 -3.55
CA LEU A 519 -0.08 -25.23 -4.02
C LEU A 519 -0.44 -24.79 -5.45
N LEU A 520 -0.24 -23.51 -5.76
CA LEU A 520 -0.67 -22.90 -7.02
C LEU A 520 0.48 -22.71 -8.02
N SER A 521 1.72 -23.04 -7.68
CA SER A 521 2.91 -22.79 -8.52
C SER A 521 2.88 -21.38 -9.11
N THR A 522 2.79 -20.36 -8.23
CA THR A 522 2.51 -18.98 -8.68
C THR A 522 3.68 -18.35 -9.41
N GLU A 523 4.88 -18.93 -9.34
CA GLU A 523 6.03 -18.56 -10.15
C GLU A 523 5.74 -18.68 -11.65
N GLU A 524 4.84 -19.58 -12.07
CA GLU A 524 4.41 -19.71 -13.48
C GLU A 524 3.65 -18.49 -14.00
N ILE A 525 3.05 -17.69 -13.11
CA ILE A 525 2.42 -16.41 -13.44
C ILE A 525 3.30 -15.21 -13.05
N GLY A 526 4.56 -15.47 -12.68
CA GLY A 526 5.55 -14.46 -12.34
C GLY A 526 5.48 -13.93 -10.91
N ILE A 527 4.68 -14.54 -10.03
CA ILE A 527 4.64 -14.16 -8.61
C ILE A 527 5.76 -14.90 -7.87
N THR A 528 6.63 -14.14 -7.21
CA THR A 528 7.65 -14.62 -6.28
C THR A 528 7.34 -14.14 -4.86
N LEU A 529 7.96 -14.75 -3.85
CA LEU A 529 7.80 -14.37 -2.45
C LEU A 529 9.11 -13.87 -1.83
N THR A 530 9.00 -12.85 -0.97
CA THR A 530 10.08 -12.49 -0.04
C THR A 530 10.17 -13.50 1.10
N GLU A 531 11.23 -13.42 1.90
CA GLU A 531 11.42 -14.23 3.11
C GLU A 531 10.27 -14.14 4.14
N ASN A 532 9.47 -13.08 4.09
CA ASN A 532 8.32 -12.87 4.98
C ASN A 532 6.98 -13.26 4.32
N GLY A 533 7.01 -13.85 3.12
CA GLY A 533 5.82 -14.27 2.39
C GLY A 533 5.12 -13.13 1.66
N VAL A 534 5.82 -12.03 1.36
CA VAL A 534 5.25 -10.91 0.60
C VAL A 534 5.37 -11.19 -0.89
N MET A 535 4.30 -10.94 -1.64
CA MET A 535 4.27 -11.18 -3.08
C MET A 535 4.97 -10.08 -3.87
N TYR A 536 5.72 -10.48 -4.89
CA TYR A 536 6.26 -9.63 -5.93
C TYR A 536 5.87 -10.20 -7.30
N PRO A 537 5.29 -9.41 -8.24
CA PRO A 537 5.03 -7.97 -8.17
C PRO A 537 4.06 -7.56 -7.06
N ASN A 538 4.21 -6.33 -6.53
CA ASN A 538 3.42 -5.83 -5.39
C ASN A 538 1.91 -5.83 -5.67
N ALA A 539 1.53 -5.53 -6.91
CA ALA A 539 0.15 -5.59 -7.39
C ALA A 539 -0.30 -7.04 -7.56
N SER A 540 -0.34 -7.80 -6.46
CA SER A 540 -0.74 -9.20 -6.43
C SER A 540 -1.62 -9.51 -5.22
N VAL A 541 -2.55 -10.44 -5.39
CA VAL A 541 -3.49 -10.87 -4.34
C VAL A 541 -3.58 -12.39 -4.36
N SER A 542 -3.55 -13.01 -3.18
CA SER A 542 -3.68 -14.46 -3.00
C SER A 542 -4.61 -14.79 -1.84
N GLY A 543 -5.27 -15.93 -1.92
CA GLY A 543 -6.21 -16.34 -0.89
C GLY A 543 -6.93 -17.64 -1.21
N LEU A 544 -8.03 -17.85 -0.49
CA LEU A 544 -8.90 -19.01 -0.63
C LEU A 544 -10.31 -18.59 -1.05
N PHE A 545 -11.05 -19.48 -1.68
CA PHE A 545 -12.48 -19.35 -1.96
C PHE A 545 -13.29 -20.33 -1.10
N PHE A 546 -14.34 -19.81 -0.48
CA PHE A 546 -15.31 -20.59 0.29
C PHE A 546 -16.69 -20.45 -0.35
N ALA A 547 -17.33 -21.57 -0.68
CA ALA A 547 -18.67 -21.57 -1.28
C ALA A 547 -19.80 -21.59 -0.25
N HIS A 548 -19.52 -21.95 1.01
CA HIS A 548 -20.55 -22.14 2.03
C HIS A 548 -21.34 -20.84 2.27
N PRO A 549 -22.69 -20.85 2.23
CA PRO A 549 -23.51 -19.63 2.31
C PRO A 549 -23.43 -18.88 3.64
N GLN A 550 -23.04 -19.57 4.72
CA GLN A 550 -22.85 -18.96 6.04
C GLN A 550 -21.42 -18.42 6.26
N SER A 551 -20.51 -18.60 5.30
CA SER A 551 -19.16 -18.05 5.38
C SER A 551 -19.17 -16.53 5.36
N LYS A 552 -18.26 -15.91 6.13
CA LYS A 552 -18.18 -14.45 6.30
C LYS A 552 -16.78 -14.03 6.70
N TYR A 553 -16.44 -12.77 6.43
CA TYR A 553 -15.21 -12.17 6.92
C TYR A 553 -15.35 -11.80 8.41
N PHE A 554 -14.29 -12.06 9.18
CA PHE A 554 -14.17 -11.69 10.59
C PHE A 554 -12.71 -11.43 10.95
N GLY A 555 -12.45 -10.63 11.97
CA GLY A 555 -11.10 -10.45 12.52
C GLY A 555 -10.80 -11.45 13.62
N ILE A 556 -9.62 -12.05 13.62
CA ILE A 556 -9.17 -12.98 14.69
C ILE A 556 -9.06 -12.27 16.05
N GLY A 557 -8.47 -11.07 16.07
CA GLY A 557 -8.21 -10.33 17.30
C GLY A 557 -7.06 -10.93 18.12
N GLU A 558 -7.06 -10.66 19.42
CA GLU A 558 -6.06 -11.18 20.34
C GLU A 558 -6.24 -12.69 20.61
N ILE A 559 -5.13 -13.42 20.67
CA ILE A 559 -5.06 -14.85 20.98
C ILE A 559 -4.18 -15.09 22.21
N ASP A 560 -4.39 -16.19 22.91
CA ASP A 560 -3.54 -16.60 24.03
C ASP A 560 -2.31 -17.39 23.55
N GLU A 561 -1.37 -17.56 24.49
CA GLU A 561 -0.13 -18.32 24.28
C GLU A 561 -0.40 -19.78 23.90
N ALA A 562 -1.48 -20.38 24.42
CA ALA A 562 -1.82 -21.77 24.15
C ALA A 562 -2.22 -21.99 22.68
N GLN A 563 -3.03 -21.09 22.12
CA GLN A 563 -3.36 -21.11 20.71
C GLN A 563 -2.14 -20.80 19.84
N MET A 564 -1.31 -19.84 20.22
CA MET A 564 -0.08 -19.55 19.46
C MET A 564 0.83 -20.78 19.35
N GLN A 565 1.05 -21.49 20.46
CA GLN A 565 1.84 -22.72 20.47
C GLN A 565 1.19 -23.87 19.68
N ASP A 566 -0.13 -24.02 19.76
CA ASP A 566 -0.90 -24.98 18.97
C ASP A 566 -0.80 -24.68 17.46
N TYR A 567 -0.92 -23.40 17.09
CA TYR A 567 -0.78 -22.93 15.71
C TYR A 567 0.62 -23.20 15.16
N ALA A 568 1.67 -22.86 15.92
CA ALA A 568 3.05 -23.15 15.55
C ALA A 568 3.27 -24.65 15.26
N LYS A 569 2.80 -25.53 16.15
CA LYS A 569 2.90 -26.99 15.95
C LYS A 569 2.19 -27.47 14.68
N ARG A 570 1.05 -26.86 14.32
CA ARG A 570 0.29 -27.22 13.11
C ARG A 570 0.93 -26.71 11.82
N LYS A 571 1.71 -25.63 11.90
CA LYS A 571 2.48 -25.07 10.76
C LYS A 571 3.74 -25.88 10.46
N GLY A 572 4.31 -26.56 11.48
CA GLY A 572 5.62 -27.22 11.39
C GLY A 572 6.73 -26.29 11.87
#